data_AF-A0A5N6UW46-F1
#
_entry.id   AF-A0A5N6UW46-F1
#
_cell.length_a   1.000
_cell.length_b   1.000
_cell.length_c   1.000
_cell.angle_alpha   90.00
_cell.angle_beta   90.00
_cell.angle_gamma   90.00
#
_symmetry.space_group_name_H-M   'P 1'
#
loop_
_entity.id
_entity.type
_entity.pdbx_description
1 polymer ?
#
loop_
_entity_poly.entity_id
_entity_poly.type
_entity_poly.pdbx_seq_one_letter_code
_entity_poly.pdbx_strand_id
1 'polypeptide(L)'
;MDTLTRSSEPSSVASDDGGFNTPTHDTVSHVSSDGYGVPQHDGNIPQYISPDAGLPSYSSVSESILGVCPWKGGTYIIRDPKTKLVIALEKGVLGLYPEANEVESLYHYGRGSHWHCVENDRMWLGFYNAVSGTYIGHDNRKNNWRFQAKAERHDEWEWFCARQHPDGGHILLVKHWNEFLPMRIGGKDGRELMVDAKREGGTVWEFIRVDSEK
;
A
#
# COMPACT_ATOMS: atom_id res chain seq x y z
N MET A 1 -34.71 56.60 12.76
CA MET A 1 -35.77 55.92 12.01
C MET A 1 -35.28 54.52 11.70
N ASP A 2 -35.88 53.59 12.45
CA ASP A 2 -36.05 52.15 12.24
C ASP A 2 -34.84 51.20 12.20
N THR A 3 -34.54 50.78 13.43
CA THR A 3 -34.20 49.44 13.93
C THR A 3 -34.94 48.28 13.25
N LEU A 4 -34.26 47.15 12.99
CA LEU A 4 -34.82 45.85 13.39
C LEU A 4 -33.72 44.83 13.75
N THR A 5 -33.74 44.50 15.03
CA THR A 5 -33.01 43.47 15.75
C THR A 5 -33.66 42.10 15.48
N ARG A 6 -32.89 41.00 15.43
CA ARG A 6 -33.42 39.69 15.82
C ARG A 6 -32.36 38.86 16.54
N SER A 7 -32.61 38.67 17.82
CA SER A 7 -31.87 37.81 18.75
C SER A 7 -32.35 36.35 18.70
N SER A 8 -31.38 35.51 19.02
CA SER A 8 -31.31 34.11 19.47
C SER A 8 -32.53 33.46 20.12
N GLU A 9 -32.72 32.15 19.89
CA GLU A 9 -32.52 31.12 20.94
C GLU A 9 -32.20 29.73 20.33
N PRO A 10 -31.50 28.84 21.07
CA PRO A 10 -30.90 27.61 20.57
C PRO A 10 -31.75 26.36 20.87
N SER A 11 -31.77 25.37 19.98
CA SER A 11 -32.31 24.04 20.30
C SER A 11 -31.18 23.05 20.62
N SER A 12 -31.15 22.64 21.89
CA SER A 12 -30.36 21.56 22.45
C SER A 12 -31.01 20.20 22.19
N VAL A 13 -30.28 19.21 21.66
CA VAL A 13 -30.47 17.79 22.02
C VAL A 13 -29.14 17.03 21.92
N ALA A 14 -28.69 16.59 23.09
CA ALA A 14 -27.84 15.46 23.49
C ALA A 14 -26.70 14.93 22.59
N SER A 15 -25.52 14.97 23.20
CA SER A 15 -24.37 14.07 23.03
C SER A 15 -24.79 12.60 23.09
N ASP A 16 -24.24 11.77 22.19
CA ASP A 16 -24.13 10.33 22.43
C ASP A 16 -22.67 9.94 22.28
N ASP A 17 -22.15 9.39 23.37
CA ASP A 17 -20.77 9.09 23.66
C ASP A 17 -20.68 7.56 23.80
N GLY A 18 -19.74 6.95 23.10
CA GLY A 18 -19.32 5.57 23.36
C GLY A 18 -20.00 4.47 22.56
N GLY A 19 -19.18 3.66 21.89
CA GLY A 19 -19.63 2.40 21.29
C GLY A 19 -18.55 1.67 20.50
N PHE A 20 -17.44 1.31 21.14
CA PHE A 20 -16.53 0.30 20.59
C PHE A 20 -17.30 -1.03 20.48
N ASN A 21 -17.53 -1.52 19.26
CA ASN A 21 -18.03 -2.87 19.04
C ASN A 21 -16.92 -3.88 19.37
N THR A 22 -16.87 -4.27 20.63
CA THR A 22 -16.12 -5.43 21.10
C THR A 22 -17.13 -6.57 21.25
N PRO A 23 -16.93 -7.76 20.64
CA PRO A 23 -17.81 -8.89 20.88
C PRO A 23 -17.61 -9.40 22.32
N THR A 24 -18.55 -9.08 23.21
CA THR A 24 -18.61 -9.65 24.56
C THR A 24 -19.47 -10.91 24.51
N HIS A 25 -18.92 -12.05 24.94
CA HIS A 25 -19.68 -13.30 25.09
C HIS A 25 -20.46 -13.23 26.41
N ASP A 26 -21.77 -12.96 26.33
CA ASP A 26 -22.66 -13.00 27.49
C ASP A 26 -23.00 -14.44 27.86
N THR A 27 -22.35 -14.94 28.91
CA THR A 27 -22.77 -16.14 29.62
C THR A 27 -23.87 -15.76 30.61
N VAL A 28 -25.14 -15.90 30.23
CA VAL A 28 -26.26 -15.78 31.18
C VAL A 28 -26.60 -17.17 31.72
N SER A 29 -26.12 -17.42 32.93
CA SER A 29 -26.52 -18.54 33.79
C SER A 29 -27.94 -18.32 34.31
N HIS A 30 -28.90 -19.09 33.79
CA HIS A 30 -30.17 -19.34 34.49
C HIS A 30 -30.01 -20.60 35.34
N VAL A 31 -30.09 -20.41 36.66
CA VAL A 31 -30.15 -21.50 37.65
C VAL A 31 -31.56 -21.52 38.24
N SER A 32 -32.26 -22.64 38.07
CA SER A 32 -33.40 -23.12 38.87
C SER A 32 -33.75 -24.52 38.31
N SER A 33 -33.99 -25.61 39.04
CA SER A 33 -34.14 -25.88 40.46
C SER A 33 -33.98 -27.41 40.63
N ASP A 34 -33.35 -27.82 41.72
CA ASP A 34 -33.54 -29.05 42.52
C ASP A 34 -33.43 -30.45 41.86
N GLY A 35 -32.48 -31.23 42.37
CA GLY A 35 -32.44 -32.68 42.23
C GLY A 35 -31.14 -33.30 42.72
N TYR A 36 -31.09 -33.70 43.99
CA TYR A 36 -29.97 -34.41 44.60
C TYR A 36 -29.55 -35.66 43.80
N GLY A 37 -28.26 -35.75 43.50
CA GLY A 37 -27.61 -36.98 43.08
C GLY A 37 -26.17 -36.69 42.63
N VAL A 38 -25.18 -37.09 43.43
CA VAL A 38 -23.78 -37.16 43.00
C VAL A 38 -23.53 -38.59 42.51
N PRO A 39 -23.27 -38.82 41.21
CA PRO A 39 -22.57 -40.00 40.76
C PRO A 39 -21.13 -39.61 40.40
N GLN A 40 -20.24 -40.03 41.29
CA GLN A 40 -18.90 -40.58 41.07
C GLN A 40 -18.12 -40.18 39.81
N HIS A 41 -16.91 -39.71 40.09
CA HIS A 41 -15.85 -39.37 39.16
C HIS A 41 -15.41 -40.57 38.32
N ASP A 42 -16.08 -40.82 37.20
CA ASP A 42 -15.56 -41.67 36.14
C ASP A 42 -14.79 -40.80 35.15
N GLY A 43 -13.46 -40.92 35.19
CA GLY A 43 -12.51 -40.12 34.45
C GLY A 43 -12.55 -40.36 32.94
N ASN A 44 -13.52 -39.74 32.26
CA ASN A 44 -13.56 -39.69 30.81
C ASN A 44 -13.60 -38.24 30.33
N ILE A 45 -12.44 -37.71 29.94
CA ILE A 45 -12.32 -36.43 29.21
C ILE A 45 -13.01 -36.62 27.86
N PRO A 46 -13.94 -35.75 27.42
CA PRO A 46 -14.43 -35.78 26.06
C PRO A 46 -13.27 -35.49 25.11
N GLN A 47 -12.85 -36.49 24.33
CA GLN A 47 -11.85 -36.31 23.28
C GLN A 47 -12.43 -35.44 22.17
N TYR A 48 -12.22 -34.13 22.25
CA TYR A 48 -12.28 -33.25 21.08
C TYR A 48 -10.88 -33.09 20.49
N ILE A 49 -10.28 -34.22 20.10
CA ILE A 49 -9.11 -34.22 19.21
C ILE A 49 -9.48 -35.14 18.07
N SER A 50 -10.11 -34.58 17.05
CA SER A 50 -10.02 -35.14 15.71
C SER A 50 -8.82 -34.47 15.03
N PRO A 51 -7.70 -35.18 14.79
CA PRO A 51 -6.53 -34.60 14.15
C PRO A 51 -6.61 -34.56 12.61
N ASP A 52 -7.80 -34.75 12.02
CA ASP A 52 -7.96 -34.97 10.57
C ASP A 52 -8.89 -33.98 9.85
N ALA A 53 -9.10 -32.79 10.42
CA ALA A 53 -9.63 -31.69 9.64
C ALA A 53 -8.47 -31.08 8.82
N GLY A 54 -8.26 -31.62 7.61
CA GLY A 54 -7.30 -31.08 6.64
C GLY A 54 -7.46 -29.57 6.53
N LEU A 55 -6.52 -28.83 7.14
CA LEU A 55 -6.41 -27.39 6.97
C LEU A 55 -6.34 -27.11 5.47
N PRO A 56 -7.03 -26.07 4.96
CA PRO A 56 -6.82 -25.66 3.58
C PRO A 56 -5.34 -25.40 3.42
N SER A 57 -4.68 -26.24 2.60
CA SER A 57 -3.32 -26.00 2.16
C SER A 57 -3.38 -24.70 1.36
N TYR A 58 -3.12 -23.59 2.04
CA TYR A 58 -2.65 -22.39 1.37
C TYR A 58 -1.36 -22.84 0.73
N SER A 59 -1.45 -23.20 -0.55
CA SER A 59 -0.29 -23.43 -1.38
C SER A 59 0.61 -22.26 -1.07
N SER A 60 1.80 -22.54 -0.54
CA SER A 60 2.85 -21.55 -0.36
C SER A 60 3.15 -21.05 -1.76
N VAL A 61 2.37 -20.05 -2.17
CA VAL A 61 2.56 -19.40 -3.45
C VAL A 61 3.96 -18.85 -3.31
N SER A 62 4.87 -19.40 -4.09
CA SER A 62 6.26 -18.98 -4.10
C SER A 62 6.23 -17.45 -4.13
N GLU A 63 6.75 -16.81 -3.08
CA GLU A 63 6.81 -15.35 -2.93
C GLU A 63 7.47 -14.68 -4.15
N SER A 64 8.13 -15.47 -4.99
CA SER A 64 8.76 -15.08 -6.24
C SER A 64 7.83 -14.89 -7.44
N ILE A 65 6.51 -15.20 -7.38
CA ILE A 65 5.62 -15.11 -8.57
C ILE A 65 4.42 -14.15 -8.37
N LEU A 66 4.03 -13.86 -7.13
CA LEU A 66 3.04 -12.81 -6.84
C LEU A 66 3.79 -11.55 -6.43
N GLY A 67 3.69 -10.47 -7.21
CA GLY A 67 4.40 -9.22 -6.93
C GLY A 67 4.30 -8.86 -5.45
N VAL A 68 5.45 -8.68 -4.80
CA VAL A 68 5.55 -8.47 -3.35
C VAL A 68 5.02 -7.07 -3.02
N CYS A 69 4.21 -6.93 -1.96
CA CYS A 69 3.82 -5.60 -1.49
C CYS A 69 5.07 -4.85 -1.01
N PRO A 70 5.38 -3.64 -1.54
CA PRO A 70 6.56 -2.91 -1.10
C PRO A 70 6.42 -2.56 0.38
N TRP A 71 7.43 -2.92 1.18
CA TRP A 71 7.47 -2.67 2.61
C TRP A 71 8.65 -1.77 2.96
N LYS A 72 8.51 -0.99 4.03
CA LYS A 72 9.56 -0.08 4.49
C LYS A 72 10.88 -0.82 4.72
N GLY A 73 11.98 -0.17 4.34
CA GLY A 73 13.34 -0.69 4.42
C GLY A 73 13.71 -1.67 3.30
N GLY A 74 12.75 -2.12 2.49
CA GLY A 74 13.03 -2.92 1.30
C GLY A 74 13.61 -2.07 0.16
N THR A 75 14.42 -2.70 -0.69
CA THR A 75 14.88 -2.11 -1.95
C THR A 75 14.24 -2.87 -3.09
N TYR A 76 13.70 -2.16 -4.07
CA TYR A 76 12.91 -2.75 -5.14
C TYR A 76 13.33 -2.23 -6.52
N ILE A 77 13.26 -3.13 -7.50
CA ILE A 77 13.09 -2.78 -8.90
C ILE A 77 11.58 -2.75 -9.16
N ILE A 78 11.09 -1.65 -9.74
CA ILE A 78 9.67 -1.46 -10.06
C ILE A 78 9.51 -1.65 -11.57
N ARG A 79 8.84 -2.72 -11.99
CA ARG A 79 8.79 -3.19 -13.37
C ARG A 79 7.37 -3.16 -13.93
N ASP A 80 7.23 -2.76 -15.18
CA ASP A 80 6.01 -3.02 -15.94
C ASP A 80 6.00 -4.49 -16.38
N PRO A 81 5.04 -5.31 -15.91
CA PRO A 81 4.99 -6.72 -16.24
C PRO A 81 4.79 -6.97 -17.75
N LYS A 82 4.23 -6.02 -18.50
CA LYS A 82 3.95 -6.16 -19.94
C LYS A 82 5.19 -5.90 -20.79
N THR A 83 5.87 -4.77 -20.60
CA THR A 83 7.03 -4.38 -21.41
C THR A 83 8.36 -4.84 -20.84
N LYS A 84 8.39 -5.30 -19.58
CA LYS A 84 9.59 -5.61 -18.79
C LYS A 84 10.51 -4.42 -18.52
N LEU A 85 10.13 -3.21 -18.96
CA LEU A 85 10.84 -1.99 -18.61
C LEU A 85 10.66 -1.67 -17.13
N VAL A 86 11.70 -1.09 -16.55
CA VAL A 86 11.76 -0.72 -15.15
C VAL A 86 11.71 0.79 -14.98
N ILE A 87 11.09 1.25 -13.90
CA ILE A 87 11.21 2.64 -13.46
C ILE A 87 12.66 2.86 -13.04
N ALA A 88 13.36 3.75 -13.72
CA ALA A 88 14.73 4.07 -13.41
C ALA A 88 15.07 5.52 -13.74
N LEU A 89 16.23 5.95 -13.25
CA LEU A 89 16.89 7.16 -13.70
C LEU A 89 17.93 6.81 -14.76
N GLU A 90 17.91 7.48 -15.90
CA GLU A 90 19.03 7.49 -16.85
C GLU A 90 19.51 8.92 -17.01
N LYS A 91 20.78 9.19 -16.63
CA LYS A 91 21.35 10.54 -16.63
C LYS A 91 20.47 11.56 -15.86
N GLY A 92 19.87 11.11 -14.75
CA GLY A 92 18.99 11.92 -13.91
C GLY A 92 17.56 12.13 -14.43
N VAL A 93 17.18 11.51 -15.55
CA VAL A 93 15.82 11.57 -16.09
C VAL A 93 15.03 10.34 -15.66
N LEU A 94 13.90 10.56 -14.98
CA LEU A 94 13.00 9.49 -14.56
C LEU A 94 12.17 9.00 -15.74
N GLY A 95 12.09 7.68 -15.92
CA GLY A 95 11.30 7.06 -16.98
C GLY A 95 11.38 5.54 -16.96
N LEU A 96 10.92 4.92 -18.06
CA LEU A 96 11.00 3.49 -18.30
C LEU A 96 12.18 3.10 -19.18
N TYR A 97 13.00 2.20 -18.64
CA TYR A 97 14.24 1.75 -19.27
C TYR A 97 14.40 0.23 -19.18
N PRO A 98 15.18 -0.40 -20.08
CA PRO A 98 15.54 -1.80 -19.93
C PRO A 98 16.25 -2.05 -18.59
N GLU A 99 16.07 -3.23 -18.02
CA GLU A 99 16.86 -3.65 -16.88
C GLU A 99 18.34 -3.79 -17.30
N ALA A 100 19.28 -3.40 -16.43
CA ALA A 100 20.71 -3.34 -16.79
C ALA A 100 21.29 -4.70 -17.26
N ASN A 101 20.67 -5.81 -16.84
CA ASN A 101 21.11 -7.17 -17.17
C ASN A 101 20.69 -7.63 -18.57
N GLU A 102 19.76 -6.94 -19.25
CA GLU A 102 19.27 -7.33 -20.58
C GLU A 102 20.14 -6.81 -21.73
N VAL A 103 21.18 -6.02 -21.43
CA VAL A 103 22.05 -5.43 -22.46
C VAL A 103 23.51 -5.65 -22.06
N GLU A 104 24.21 -6.55 -22.76
CA GLU A 104 25.63 -6.92 -22.60
C GLU A 104 26.65 -5.78 -22.86
N SER A 105 26.32 -4.52 -22.56
CA SER A 105 27.28 -3.42 -22.69
C SER A 105 27.81 -3.00 -21.31
N LEU A 106 29.12 -3.21 -21.15
CA LEU A 106 30.00 -2.94 -20.00
C LEU A 106 30.03 -1.48 -19.49
N TYR A 107 29.03 -0.65 -19.81
CA TYR A 107 29.03 0.79 -19.55
C TYR A 107 27.67 1.33 -19.03
N HIS A 108 26.93 0.58 -18.22
CA HIS A 108 25.76 1.11 -17.50
C HIS A 108 26.12 1.98 -16.27
N TYR A 109 27.17 2.80 -16.39
CA TYR A 109 27.47 3.84 -15.40
C TYR A 109 26.37 4.91 -15.46
N GLY A 110 25.42 4.86 -14.52
CA GLY A 110 24.45 5.93 -14.31
C GLY A 110 22.98 5.57 -14.48
N ARG A 111 22.61 4.28 -14.52
CA ARG A 111 21.20 3.86 -14.38
C ARG A 111 20.84 3.60 -12.92
N GLY A 112 19.92 4.39 -12.37
CA GLY A 112 19.41 4.25 -11.01
C GLY A 112 18.06 3.55 -11.00
N SER A 113 18.04 2.21 -11.04
CA SER A 113 16.81 1.39 -11.04
C SER A 113 16.40 0.88 -9.66
N HIS A 114 17.27 1.03 -8.66
CA HIS A 114 17.02 0.58 -7.30
C HIS A 114 16.31 1.67 -6.51
N TRP A 115 15.14 1.35 -5.98
CA TRP A 115 14.33 2.25 -5.18
C TRP A 115 14.17 1.70 -3.78
N HIS A 116 14.75 2.41 -2.81
CA HIS A 116 14.53 2.16 -1.40
C HIS A 116 13.12 2.62 -1.02
N CYS A 117 12.33 1.69 -0.51
CA CYS A 117 11.02 1.97 0.05
C CYS A 117 11.21 2.54 1.46
N VAL A 118 10.95 3.83 1.63
CA VAL A 118 11.02 4.55 2.89
C VAL A 118 9.61 4.81 3.39
N GLU A 119 9.40 4.75 4.69
CA GLU A 119 8.13 5.15 5.33
C GLU A 119 8.40 6.32 6.28
N ASN A 120 7.62 7.39 6.17
CA ASN A 120 7.73 8.53 7.08
C ASN A 120 6.93 8.32 8.37
N ASP A 121 7.02 9.28 9.30
CA ASP A 121 6.31 9.29 10.58
C ASP A 121 4.78 9.29 10.44
N ARG A 122 4.27 9.67 9.27
CA ARG A 122 2.85 9.68 8.90
C ARG A 122 2.42 8.43 8.14
N MET A 123 3.26 7.38 8.11
CA MET A 123 3.01 6.09 7.46
C MET A 123 2.86 6.16 5.93
N TRP A 124 3.40 7.21 5.29
CA TRP A 124 3.43 7.30 3.83
C TRP A 124 4.67 6.63 3.28
N LEU A 125 4.52 5.86 2.21
CA LEU A 125 5.65 5.31 1.47
C LEU A 125 6.31 6.39 0.60
N GLY A 126 7.59 6.20 0.33
CA GLY A 126 8.39 6.98 -0.60
C GLY A 126 9.39 6.08 -1.28
N PHE A 127 9.72 6.37 -2.53
CA PHE A 127 10.65 5.59 -3.33
C PHE A 127 11.90 6.43 -3.57
N TYR A 128 12.94 6.16 -2.80
CA TYR A 128 14.20 6.89 -2.78
C TYR A 128 15.28 6.16 -3.58
N ASN A 129 15.99 6.88 -4.45
CA ASN A 129 17.14 6.34 -5.14
C ASN A 129 18.44 6.85 -4.51
N ALA A 130 19.21 5.97 -3.87
CA ALA A 130 20.43 6.34 -3.15
C ALA A 130 21.56 6.87 -4.05
N VAL A 131 21.58 6.51 -5.33
CA VAL A 131 22.58 7.00 -6.29
C VAL A 131 22.36 8.47 -6.62
N SER A 132 21.11 8.86 -6.85
CA SER A 132 20.74 10.25 -7.17
C SER A 132 20.47 11.12 -5.95
N GLY A 133 20.20 10.53 -4.79
CA GLY A 133 19.81 11.27 -3.60
C GLY A 133 18.37 11.80 -3.64
N THR A 134 17.50 11.23 -4.48
CA THR A 134 16.16 11.79 -4.72
C THR A 134 15.03 10.78 -4.62
N TYR A 135 13.86 11.27 -4.23
CA TYR A 135 12.59 10.57 -4.21
C TYR A 135 11.82 10.74 -5.52
N ILE A 136 11.09 9.70 -5.94
CA ILE A 136 10.02 9.85 -6.93
C ILE A 136 8.93 10.75 -6.34
N GLY A 137 8.53 11.78 -7.07
CA GLY A 137 7.38 12.61 -6.75
C GLY A 137 6.78 13.23 -8.00
N HIS A 138 5.61 13.84 -7.87
CA HIS A 138 4.95 14.50 -9.00
C HIS A 138 5.21 16.01 -9.02
N ASP A 139 5.11 16.64 -10.19
CA ASP A 139 4.96 18.10 -10.29
C ASP A 139 3.48 18.50 -10.17
N ASN A 140 3.09 19.77 -9.99
CA ASN A 140 1.66 20.16 -10.02
C ASN A 140 1.28 20.76 -11.40
N ARG A 141 1.87 20.26 -12.49
CA ARG A 141 1.69 20.82 -13.82
C ARG A 141 0.55 20.13 -14.54
N LYS A 142 -0.69 20.55 -14.25
CA LYS A 142 -1.94 19.92 -14.74
C LYS A 142 -1.98 19.57 -16.24
N ASN A 143 -1.38 20.38 -17.11
CA ASN A 143 -1.39 20.14 -18.56
C ASN A 143 -0.41 19.04 -19.02
N ASN A 144 0.55 18.68 -18.18
CA ASN A 144 1.54 17.65 -18.44
C ASN A 144 2.03 17.05 -17.13
N TRP A 145 1.10 16.48 -16.36
CA TRP A 145 1.36 16.09 -14.98
C TRP A 145 2.22 14.83 -14.93
N ARG A 146 3.48 15.01 -14.53
CA ARG A 146 4.50 13.98 -14.61
C ARG A 146 5.11 13.68 -13.25
N PHE A 147 5.63 12.47 -13.15
CA PHE A 147 6.56 12.12 -12.10
C PHE A 147 7.99 12.51 -12.48
N GLN A 148 8.77 12.85 -11.47
CA GLN A 148 10.18 13.18 -11.55
C GLN A 148 10.89 12.65 -10.29
N ALA A 149 12.20 12.42 -10.36
CA ALA A 149 13.01 12.14 -9.17
C ALA A 149 13.98 13.30 -8.95
N LYS A 150 13.53 14.31 -8.21
CA LYS A 150 14.28 15.56 -7.97
C LYS A 150 14.20 16.04 -6.53
N ALA A 151 13.28 15.50 -5.74
CA ALA A 151 13.08 15.92 -4.36
C ALA A 151 14.09 15.18 -3.47
N GLU A 152 14.87 15.92 -2.69
CA GLU A 152 15.75 15.37 -1.66
C GLU A 152 14.98 15.04 -0.36
N ARG A 153 13.72 15.47 -0.30
CA ARG A 153 12.83 15.33 0.87
C ARG A 153 11.64 14.45 0.51
N HIS A 154 11.12 13.77 1.53
CA HIS A 154 9.93 12.93 1.43
C HIS A 154 8.69 13.70 1.89
N ASP A 155 8.30 14.70 1.11
CA ASP A 155 7.15 15.57 1.39
C ASP A 155 5.93 15.15 0.53
N GLU A 156 4.83 15.92 0.58
CA GLU A 156 3.51 15.46 0.12
C GLU A 156 3.44 14.96 -1.33
N TRP A 157 4.31 15.44 -2.21
CA TRP A 157 4.33 15.05 -3.62
C TRP A 157 5.07 13.73 -3.87
N GLU A 158 5.82 13.27 -2.87
CA GLU A 158 6.59 12.02 -2.82
C GLU A 158 5.90 10.96 -1.95
N TRP A 159 4.70 11.23 -1.42
CA TRP A 159 3.94 10.30 -0.58
C TRP A 159 3.12 9.33 -1.44
N PHE A 160 3.40 8.05 -1.29
CA PHE A 160 2.75 6.97 -2.01
C PHE A 160 1.98 6.02 -1.08
N CYS A 161 0.96 5.41 -1.68
CA CYS A 161 0.34 4.18 -1.24
C CYS A 161 0.46 3.16 -2.37
N ALA A 162 0.95 1.95 -2.06
CA ALA A 162 0.91 0.82 -2.99
C ALA A 162 -0.34 -0.01 -2.67
N ARG A 163 -1.20 -0.23 -3.66
CA ARG A 163 -2.43 -1.01 -3.50
C ARG A 163 -2.40 -2.22 -4.43
N GLN A 164 -2.59 -3.41 -3.88
CA GLN A 164 -2.66 -4.64 -4.67
C GLN A 164 -3.78 -4.56 -5.71
N HIS A 165 -3.49 -5.00 -6.93
CA HIS A 165 -4.48 -5.11 -8.00
C HIS A 165 -5.09 -6.53 -8.03
N PRO A 166 -6.39 -6.69 -8.32
CA PRO A 166 -7.04 -8.02 -8.35
C PRO A 166 -6.37 -9.02 -9.28
N ASP A 167 -5.82 -8.55 -10.40
CA ASP A 167 -5.12 -9.38 -11.39
C ASP A 167 -3.63 -9.62 -11.05
N GLY A 168 -3.21 -9.24 -9.83
CA GLY A 168 -1.82 -9.31 -9.38
C GLY A 168 -1.04 -8.00 -9.58
N GLY A 169 0.11 -7.89 -8.92
CA GLY A 169 0.89 -6.65 -8.89
C GLY A 169 0.21 -5.53 -8.08
N HIS A 170 0.66 -4.30 -8.29
CA HIS A 170 0.26 -3.15 -7.48
C HIS A 170 0.04 -1.89 -8.30
N ILE A 171 -0.99 -1.13 -7.96
CA ILE A 171 -1.16 0.25 -8.40
C ILE A 171 -0.38 1.15 -7.44
N LEU A 172 0.46 2.02 -7.99
CA LEU A 172 1.09 3.11 -7.25
C LEU A 172 0.17 4.32 -7.24
N LEU A 173 -0.28 4.71 -6.06
CA LEU A 173 -1.14 5.87 -5.82
C LEU A 173 -0.31 6.95 -5.15
N VAL A 174 -0.22 8.12 -5.76
CA VAL A 174 0.42 9.28 -5.13
C VAL A 174 -0.63 10.13 -4.42
N LYS A 175 -0.29 10.67 -3.24
CA LYS A 175 -1.14 11.64 -2.56
C LYS A 175 -1.18 12.92 -3.38
N HIS A 176 -2.37 13.46 -3.57
CA HIS A 176 -2.57 14.81 -4.07
C HIS A 176 -3.69 15.46 -3.27
N TRP A 177 -3.33 16.45 -2.44
CA TRP A 177 -4.23 17.04 -1.43
C TRP A 177 -4.86 15.97 -0.53
N ASN A 178 -6.18 15.82 -0.56
CA ASN A 178 -6.97 14.88 0.21
C ASN A 178 -7.34 13.60 -0.58
N GLU A 179 -6.71 13.38 -1.73
CA GLU A 179 -7.04 12.29 -2.64
C GLU A 179 -5.81 11.51 -3.09
N PHE A 180 -6.08 10.40 -3.79
CA PHE A 180 -5.07 9.58 -4.47
C PHE A 180 -5.22 9.65 -5.98
N LEU A 181 -4.09 9.72 -6.67
CA LEU A 181 -4.05 9.62 -8.13
C LEU A 181 -3.10 8.49 -8.56
N PRO A 182 -3.53 7.60 -9.47
CA PRO A 182 -2.66 6.52 -9.94
C PRO A 182 -1.50 7.03 -10.78
N MET A 183 -0.36 6.36 -10.69
CA MET A 183 0.71 6.45 -11.67
C MET A 183 0.37 5.60 -12.90
N ARG A 184 0.61 6.15 -14.09
CA ARG A 184 0.48 5.43 -15.36
C ARG A 184 1.67 5.68 -16.28
N ILE A 185 1.89 4.73 -17.19
CA ILE A 185 2.77 4.91 -18.33
C ILE A 185 2.11 5.86 -19.34
N GLY A 186 2.90 6.78 -19.89
CA GLY A 186 2.44 7.72 -20.91
C GLY A 186 3.58 8.43 -21.63
N GLY A 187 3.29 9.64 -22.09
CA GLY A 187 4.20 10.39 -22.96
C GLY A 187 4.11 9.93 -24.42
N LYS A 188 4.82 10.64 -25.30
CA LYS A 188 4.78 10.37 -26.75
C LYS A 188 5.30 8.98 -27.10
N ASP A 189 6.31 8.52 -26.35
CA ASP A 189 7.02 7.27 -26.64
C ASP A 189 6.66 6.13 -25.67
N GLY A 190 5.66 6.34 -24.80
CA GLY A 190 5.26 5.34 -23.79
C GLY A 190 6.35 5.04 -22.75
N ARG A 191 7.28 5.97 -22.53
CA ARG A 191 8.40 5.83 -21.58
C ARG A 191 8.35 6.79 -20.40
N GLU A 192 7.37 7.68 -20.35
CA GLU A 192 7.24 8.67 -19.30
C GLU A 192 6.26 8.18 -18.23
N LEU A 193 6.50 8.58 -16.99
CA LEU A 193 5.58 8.32 -15.88
C LEU A 193 4.69 9.54 -15.70
N MET A 194 3.38 9.34 -15.85
CA MET A 194 2.38 10.40 -15.77
C MET A 194 1.38 10.10 -14.66
N VAL A 195 0.79 11.16 -14.12
CA VAL A 195 -0.34 11.04 -13.21
C VAL A 195 -1.61 10.76 -14.01
N ASP A 196 -2.35 9.73 -13.61
CA ASP A 196 -3.65 9.39 -14.15
C ASP A 196 -4.74 10.28 -13.54
N ALA A 197 -4.78 11.54 -13.97
CA ALA A 197 -5.76 12.51 -13.50
C ALA A 197 -7.21 12.11 -13.81
N LYS A 198 -7.43 11.21 -14.78
CA LYS A 198 -8.76 10.70 -15.14
C LYS A 198 -9.20 9.52 -14.28
N ARG A 199 -8.29 8.93 -13.49
CA ARG A 199 -8.56 7.79 -12.60
C ARG A 199 -9.08 6.56 -13.35
N GLU A 200 -8.49 6.30 -14.51
CA GLU A 200 -8.82 5.16 -15.38
C GLU A 200 -8.18 3.85 -14.89
N GLY A 201 -7.40 3.90 -13.81
CA GLY A 201 -6.90 2.73 -13.08
C GLY A 201 -5.39 2.70 -12.88
N GLY A 202 -4.66 3.56 -13.59
CA GLY A 202 -3.19 3.56 -13.55
C GLY A 202 -2.55 2.36 -14.26
N THR A 203 -1.25 2.21 -14.06
CA THR A 203 -0.47 1.03 -14.48
C THR A 203 -0.27 0.09 -13.30
N VAL A 204 -0.39 -1.21 -13.55
CA VAL A 204 -0.04 -2.27 -12.61
C VAL A 204 1.47 -2.50 -12.66
N TRP A 205 2.10 -2.39 -11.50
CA TRP A 205 3.54 -2.55 -11.31
C TRP A 205 3.87 -3.85 -10.59
N GLU A 206 4.98 -4.46 -10.99
CA GLU A 206 5.62 -5.55 -10.28
C GLU A 206 6.76 -4.99 -9.43
N PHE A 207 6.80 -5.39 -8.15
CA PHE A 207 7.87 -5.06 -7.23
C PHE A 207 8.77 -6.28 -7.06
N ILE A 208 10.01 -6.16 -7.53
CA ILE A 208 11.03 -7.20 -7.40
C ILE A 208 11.95 -6.76 -6.28
N ARG A 209 11.94 -7.51 -5.18
CA ARG A 209 12.83 -7.22 -4.05
C ARG A 209 14.27 -7.50 -4.46
N VAL A 210 15.14 -6.54 -4.20
CA VAL A 210 16.59 -6.73 -4.32
C VAL A 210 17.07 -7.18 -2.95
N ASP A 211 17.30 -8.48 -2.80
CA ASP A 211 17.93 -8.98 -1.59
C ASP A 211 19.39 -8.53 -1.59
N SER A 212 19.76 -7.79 -0.55
CA SER A 212 21.16 -7.59 -0.26
C SER A 212 21.68 -8.92 0.28
N GLU A 213 22.52 -9.63 -0.50
CA GLU A 213 23.36 -10.67 0.08
C GLU A 213 24.07 -10.05 1.29
N LYS A 214 23.82 -10.66 2.47
CA LYS A 214 24.48 -10.27 3.72
C LYS A 214 25.81 -11.00 3.84
#